data_AF-A0A853BNT0-F1
#
_entry.id   AF-A0A853BNT0-F1
#
_cell.length_a   1.000
_cell.length_b   1.000
_cell.length_c   1.000
_cell.angle_alpha   90.00
_cell.angle_beta   90.00
_cell.angle_gamma   90.00
#
_symmetry.space_group_name_H-M   'P 1'
#
loop_
_entity.id
_entity.type
_entity.pdbx_description
1 polymer ?
#
loop_
_entity_poly.entity_id
_entity_poly.type
_entity_poly.pdbx_seq_one_letter_code
_entity_poly.pdbx_strand_id
1 'polypeptide(L)'
;MALLNDPASLPTPMWTVVRLLSTAKRPMRLERVRELLNPPALRDEGKMFTFAVNTLRDYGLVSDEGGQLALAGAARQCDGHDADHFHEVLRDAVLAPQWNTGIGENDSQKDARDLTRALCWFLSLEPHQTALNWEEAQARQKDALKPQVRPAIINDFRWTRFAYWSTALGLAAPSLWTDRLTPDCTLAVKQVLRRCWSPGDALGAVDMLHRLRRELPVLPGGEYSVAVGVPSPGEDAAGAALSFALLRGEHEGWITLERDADARHWLSIHDPESVHPLQCSSIRLMEEIRG
;
A
#
# COMPACT_ATOMS: atom_id res chain seq x y z
N MET A 1 -10.79 -7.36 11.81
CA MET A 1 -10.89 -6.08 12.56
C MET A 1 -10.94 -4.91 11.57
N ALA A 2 -11.53 -3.76 11.94
CA ALA A 2 -11.46 -2.55 11.11
C ALA A 2 -10.09 -1.86 11.27
N LEU A 3 -9.53 -1.33 10.16
CA LEU A 3 -8.18 -0.76 10.16
C LEU A 3 -8.12 0.74 10.47
N LEU A 4 -9.20 1.47 10.18
CA LEU A 4 -9.29 2.91 10.42
C LEU A 4 -10.11 3.27 11.66
N ASN A 5 -10.96 2.35 12.13
CA ASN A 5 -11.92 2.61 13.23
C ASN A 5 -11.35 2.29 14.60
N ASP A 6 -11.76 3.04 15.61
CA ASP A 6 -11.42 2.72 17.00
C ASP A 6 -12.24 1.51 17.49
N PRO A 7 -11.62 0.47 18.10
CA PRO A 7 -10.18 0.22 18.20
C PRO A 7 -9.56 -0.28 16.88
N ALA A 8 -8.41 0.28 16.50
CA ALA A 8 -7.65 -0.07 15.30
C ALA A 8 -6.26 -0.61 15.63
N SER A 9 -5.82 -1.60 14.86
CA SER A 9 -4.40 -1.98 14.83
C SER A 9 -3.59 -0.99 13.98
N LEU A 10 -2.27 -0.98 14.22
CA LEU A 10 -1.31 -0.23 13.43
C LEU A 10 -0.25 -1.19 12.85
N PRO A 11 0.32 -0.85 11.67
CA PRO A 11 1.42 -1.63 11.09
C PRO A 11 2.64 -1.75 12.02
N THR A 12 3.00 -0.69 12.75
CA THR A 12 4.22 -0.70 13.58
C THR A 12 4.20 -1.76 14.69
N PRO A 13 3.18 -1.87 15.56
CA PRO A 13 3.07 -3.00 16.49
C PRO A 13 3.02 -4.37 15.83
N MET A 14 2.39 -4.48 14.64
CA MET A 14 2.36 -5.74 13.89
C MET A 14 3.76 -6.16 13.42
N TRP A 15 4.54 -5.20 12.91
CA TRP A 15 5.94 -5.43 12.56
C TRP A 15 6.75 -5.89 13.76
N THR A 16 6.56 -5.28 14.93
CA THR A 16 7.27 -5.70 16.15
C THR A 16 7.01 -7.17 16.50
N VAL A 17 5.77 -7.64 16.35
CA VAL A 17 5.41 -9.06 16.55
C VAL A 17 6.10 -9.95 15.52
N VAL A 18 5.98 -9.62 14.22
CA VAL A 18 6.57 -10.41 13.13
C VAL A 18 8.09 -10.43 13.22
N ARG A 19 8.71 -9.30 13.53
CA ARG A 19 10.16 -9.16 13.76
C ARG A 19 10.65 -10.06 14.88
N LEU A 20 9.94 -10.10 16.01
CA LEU A 20 10.33 -10.95 17.13
C LEU A 20 10.25 -12.43 16.72
N LEU A 21 9.15 -12.85 16.10
CA LEU A 21 8.95 -14.25 15.72
C LEU A 21 9.90 -14.71 14.61
N SER A 22 10.17 -13.86 13.61
CA SER A 22 11.13 -14.13 12.53
C SER A 22 12.57 -14.20 13.04
N THR A 23 12.94 -13.35 14.01
CA THR A 23 14.24 -13.43 14.68
C THR A 23 14.37 -14.69 15.54
N ALA A 24 13.29 -15.08 16.24
CA ALA A 24 13.31 -16.26 17.10
C ALA A 24 13.34 -17.58 16.31
N LYS A 25 12.82 -17.58 15.06
CA LYS A 25 12.74 -18.76 14.15
C LYS A 25 12.06 -19.99 14.77
N ARG A 26 11.18 -19.79 15.76
CA ARG A 26 10.42 -20.85 16.43
C ARG A 26 9.12 -20.30 17.02
N PRO A 27 8.07 -21.14 17.22
CA PRO A 27 6.89 -20.75 17.96
C PRO A 27 7.22 -20.27 19.38
N MET A 28 6.49 -19.26 19.86
CA MET A 28 6.68 -18.67 21.19
C MET A 28 5.36 -18.63 21.95
N ARG A 29 5.39 -18.90 23.26
CA ARG A 29 4.19 -18.75 24.11
C ARG A 29 3.66 -17.31 24.02
N LEU A 30 2.35 -17.15 23.81
CA LEU A 30 1.71 -15.84 23.62
C LEU A 30 2.03 -14.88 24.77
N GLU A 31 1.95 -15.33 26.02
CA GLU A 31 2.28 -14.52 27.20
C GLU A 31 3.74 -14.06 27.19
N ARG A 32 4.66 -14.92 26.73
CA ARG A 32 6.07 -14.55 26.62
C ARG A 32 6.31 -13.48 25.54
N VAL A 33 5.61 -13.58 24.41
CA VAL A 33 5.64 -12.55 23.37
C VAL A 33 5.10 -11.23 23.94
N ARG A 34 3.98 -11.28 24.67
CA ARG A 34 3.38 -10.11 25.31
C ARG A 34 4.33 -9.44 26.31
N GLU A 35 4.95 -10.20 27.20
CA GLU A 35 5.93 -9.68 28.17
C GLU A 35 7.12 -8.98 27.52
N LEU A 36 7.60 -9.51 26.39
CA LEU A 36 8.74 -8.95 25.66
C LEU A 36 8.39 -7.67 24.90
N LEU A 37 7.20 -7.60 24.32
CA LEU A 37 6.80 -6.49 23.45
C LEU A 37 5.99 -5.41 24.17
N ASN A 38 5.40 -5.74 25.32
CA ASN A 38 4.71 -4.80 26.19
C ASN A 38 5.20 -4.96 27.64
N PRO A 39 6.46 -4.58 27.94
CA PRO A 39 6.99 -4.66 29.29
C PRO A 39 6.15 -3.80 30.27
N PRO A 40 6.03 -4.21 31.55
CA PRO A 40 5.22 -3.49 32.54
C PRO A 40 5.55 -2.00 32.69
N ALA A 41 6.78 -1.60 32.34
CA ALA A 41 7.25 -0.22 32.36
C ALA A 41 6.49 0.72 31.40
N LEU A 42 5.89 0.20 30.33
CA LEU A 42 5.15 1.02 29.35
C LEU A 42 3.81 1.55 29.87
N ARG A 43 3.32 1.03 31.01
CA ARG A 43 2.02 1.40 31.61
C ARG A 43 0.84 1.34 30.61
N ASP A 44 0.98 0.57 29.53
CA ASP A 44 -0.08 0.23 28.59
C ASP A 44 -0.69 -1.11 29.00
N GLU A 45 -2.01 -1.21 28.94
CA GLU A 45 -2.76 -2.45 29.22
C GLU A 45 -2.47 -3.56 28.19
N GLY A 46 -1.64 -3.27 27.18
CA GLY A 46 -1.27 -4.17 26.09
C GLY A 46 -2.34 -4.25 25.02
N LYS A 47 -3.18 -3.21 24.91
CA LYS A 47 -4.23 -3.11 23.90
C LYS A 47 -3.63 -3.12 22.50
N MET A 48 -2.55 -2.34 22.29
CA MET A 48 -1.87 -2.27 20.99
C MET A 48 -1.29 -3.63 20.57
N PHE A 49 -0.68 -4.36 21.51
CA PHE A 49 -0.21 -5.72 21.27
C PHE A 49 -1.36 -6.66 20.89
N THR A 50 -2.45 -6.60 21.66
CA THR A 50 -3.62 -7.46 21.43
C THR A 50 -4.25 -7.20 20.06
N PHE A 51 -4.42 -5.94 19.68
CA PHE A 51 -4.92 -5.56 18.36
C PHE A 51 -3.98 -6.00 17.23
N ALA A 52 -2.67 -5.88 17.42
CA ALA A 52 -1.68 -6.33 16.45
C ALA A 52 -1.75 -7.83 16.22
N VAL A 53 -1.77 -8.64 17.29
CA VAL A 53 -1.86 -10.11 17.19
C VAL A 53 -3.18 -10.52 16.55
N ASN A 54 -4.31 -9.94 16.97
CA ASN A 54 -5.62 -10.26 16.38
C ASN A 54 -5.66 -9.90 14.89
N THR A 55 -5.15 -8.74 14.51
CA THR A 55 -5.14 -8.31 13.10
C THR A 55 -4.21 -9.20 12.27
N LEU A 56 -3.04 -9.58 12.78
CA LEU A 56 -2.15 -10.53 12.11
C LEU A 56 -2.80 -11.91 11.95
N ARG A 57 -3.58 -12.38 12.93
CA ARG A 57 -4.34 -13.64 12.83
C ARG A 57 -5.46 -13.53 11.80
N ASP A 58 -6.22 -12.44 11.82
CA ASP A 58 -7.30 -12.17 10.86
C ASP A 58 -6.73 -12.28 9.43
N TYR A 59 -5.56 -11.67 9.18
CA TYR A 59 -4.87 -11.74 7.88
C TYR A 59 -4.08 -13.04 7.63
N GLY A 60 -4.11 -14.01 8.54
CA GLY A 60 -3.41 -15.30 8.38
C GLY A 60 -1.88 -15.19 8.39
N LEU A 61 -1.33 -14.10 8.92
CA LEU A 61 0.11 -13.84 9.01
C LEU A 61 0.75 -14.42 10.27
N VAL A 62 -0.07 -14.71 11.29
CA VAL A 62 0.34 -15.51 12.46
C VAL A 62 -0.71 -16.54 12.81
N SER A 63 -0.29 -17.66 13.39
CA SER A 63 -1.17 -18.67 13.97
C SER A 63 -0.97 -18.74 15.48
N ASP A 64 -2.04 -19.11 16.20
CA ASP A 64 -2.00 -19.42 17.63
C ASP A 64 -2.49 -20.85 17.83
N GLU A 65 -1.55 -21.77 18.02
CA GLU A 65 -1.84 -23.19 18.23
C GLU A 65 -1.40 -23.59 19.64
N GLY A 66 -2.36 -23.94 20.49
CA GLY A 66 -2.08 -24.33 21.87
C GLY A 66 -1.43 -23.22 22.72
N GLY A 67 -1.73 -21.95 22.45
CA GLY A 67 -1.14 -20.81 23.15
C GLY A 67 0.27 -20.45 22.68
N GLN A 68 0.71 -21.03 21.56
CA GLN A 68 1.97 -20.70 20.90
C GLN A 68 1.71 -19.91 19.63
N LEU A 69 2.27 -18.71 19.60
CA LEU A 69 2.24 -17.82 18.45
C LEU A 69 3.40 -18.16 17.50
N ALA A 70 3.10 -18.31 16.21
CA ALA A 70 4.09 -18.56 15.16
C ALA A 70 3.75 -17.79 13.88
N LEU A 71 4.73 -17.58 13.00
CA LEU A 71 4.50 -17.01 11.67
C LEU A 71 3.71 -17.99 10.80
N ALA A 72 2.74 -17.45 10.06
CA ALA A 72 1.87 -18.20 9.17
C ALA A 72 1.80 -17.56 7.78
N GLY A 73 1.30 -18.32 6.80
CA GLY A 73 1.15 -17.85 5.42
C GLY A 73 2.45 -17.28 4.83
N ALA A 74 2.32 -16.17 4.11
CA ALA A 74 3.43 -15.46 3.49
C ALA A 74 4.42 -14.87 4.52
N ALA A 75 3.97 -14.56 5.74
CA ALA A 75 4.85 -14.00 6.77
C ALA A 75 5.94 -14.96 7.25
N ARG A 76 5.85 -16.26 6.92
CA ARG A 76 6.93 -17.24 7.17
C ARG A 76 8.23 -16.91 6.43
N GLN A 77 8.15 -16.14 5.35
CA GLN A 77 9.30 -15.72 4.55
C GLN A 77 9.91 -14.41 5.06
N CYS A 78 9.28 -13.72 6.00
CA CYS A 78 9.80 -12.48 6.57
C CYS A 78 11.09 -12.71 7.35
N ASP A 79 12.06 -11.83 7.14
CA ASP A 79 13.26 -11.69 7.96
C ASP A 79 13.08 -10.56 8.98
N GLY A 80 13.62 -10.71 10.20
CA GLY A 80 13.50 -9.73 11.28
C GLY A 80 14.26 -8.42 11.05
N HIS A 81 15.01 -8.34 9.96
CA HIS A 81 15.75 -7.16 9.53
C HIS A 81 15.15 -6.50 8.27
N ASP A 82 14.15 -7.12 7.63
CA ASP A 82 13.55 -6.65 6.39
C ASP A 82 12.10 -6.19 6.63
N ALA A 83 11.97 -4.95 7.07
CA ALA A 83 10.65 -4.34 7.30
C ALA A 83 9.90 -4.12 5.98
N ASP A 84 10.61 -3.87 4.88
CA ASP A 84 10.01 -3.58 3.58
C ASP A 84 9.34 -4.81 2.99
N HIS A 85 9.94 -5.98 3.13
CA HIS A 85 9.30 -7.24 2.74
C HIS A 85 8.09 -7.57 3.62
N PHE A 86 8.13 -7.28 4.94
CA PHE A 86 6.93 -7.41 5.76
C PHE A 86 5.80 -6.47 5.31
N HIS A 87 6.12 -5.23 4.98
CA HIS A 87 5.18 -4.24 4.47
C HIS A 87 4.54 -4.68 3.14
N GLU A 88 5.32 -5.30 2.24
CA GLU A 88 4.82 -5.93 1.02
C GLU A 88 3.83 -7.07 1.33
N VAL A 89 4.21 -8.01 2.21
CA VAL A 89 3.34 -9.12 2.65
C VAL A 89 2.05 -8.58 3.28
N LEU A 90 2.15 -7.53 4.08
CA LEU A 90 1.01 -6.88 4.72
C LEU A 90 0.10 -6.21 3.68
N ARG A 91 0.66 -5.53 2.67
CA ARG A 91 -0.11 -4.94 1.57
C ARG A 91 -0.90 -6.00 0.82
N ASP A 92 -0.26 -7.09 0.43
CA ASP A 92 -0.92 -8.17 -0.30
C ASP A 92 -2.07 -8.77 0.53
N ALA A 93 -1.86 -8.95 1.85
CA ALA A 93 -2.88 -9.45 2.75
C ALA A 93 -4.07 -8.49 2.91
N VAL A 94 -3.82 -7.17 3.02
CA VAL A 94 -4.87 -6.14 3.15
C VAL A 94 -5.66 -5.97 1.85
N LEU A 95 -4.99 -6.04 0.71
CA LEU A 95 -5.62 -5.88 -0.61
C LEU A 95 -6.23 -7.17 -1.15
N ALA A 96 -6.14 -8.28 -0.43
CA ALA A 96 -6.69 -9.55 -0.88
C ALA A 96 -8.24 -9.47 -1.07
N PRO A 97 -8.81 -10.11 -2.10
CA PRO A 97 -10.24 -9.95 -2.47
C PRO A 97 -11.24 -10.28 -1.35
N GLN A 98 -10.93 -11.26 -0.50
CA GLN A 98 -11.81 -11.67 0.60
C GLN A 98 -12.04 -10.54 1.62
N TRP A 99 -11.13 -9.57 1.74
CA TRP A 99 -11.26 -8.42 2.64
C TRP A 99 -11.87 -7.19 1.98
N ASN A 100 -12.07 -7.25 0.66
CA ASN A 100 -12.54 -6.14 -0.16
C ASN A 100 -13.79 -6.50 -0.99
N THR A 101 -14.49 -7.57 -0.61
CA THR A 101 -15.73 -7.98 -1.28
C THR A 101 -16.80 -6.90 -1.16
N GLY A 102 -17.42 -6.54 -2.28
CA GLY A 102 -18.46 -5.50 -2.33
C GLY A 102 -17.94 -4.10 -1.97
N ILE A 103 -16.65 -3.80 -2.20
CA ILE A 103 -16.04 -2.51 -1.86
C ILE A 103 -16.79 -1.31 -2.41
N GLY A 104 -17.42 -1.45 -3.59
CA GLY A 104 -18.26 -0.42 -4.17
C GLY A 104 -19.72 -0.41 -3.67
N GLU A 105 -20.27 -1.52 -3.21
CA GLU A 105 -21.72 -1.66 -3.07
C GLU A 105 -22.18 -1.68 -1.60
N ASN A 106 -21.27 -2.00 -0.69
CA ASN A 106 -21.58 -2.28 0.70
C ASN A 106 -21.04 -1.18 1.61
N ASP A 107 -21.89 -0.29 2.12
CA ASP A 107 -21.50 0.86 2.96
C ASP A 107 -20.92 0.51 4.35
N SER A 108 -20.82 -0.79 4.69
CA SER A 108 -20.23 -1.24 5.94
C SER A 108 -18.75 -0.86 6.06
N GLN A 109 -18.42 -0.35 7.24
CA GLN A 109 -17.09 0.14 7.63
C GLN A 109 -16.28 -0.93 8.39
N LYS A 110 -16.37 -2.18 7.92
CA LYS A 110 -15.68 -3.33 8.51
C LYS A 110 -14.50 -3.76 7.63
N ASP A 111 -13.54 -4.39 8.27
CA ASP A 111 -12.36 -5.01 7.64
C ASP A 111 -11.44 -3.98 6.95
N ALA A 112 -10.81 -4.37 5.83
CA ALA A 112 -9.91 -3.52 5.07
C ALA A 112 -10.61 -2.49 4.18
N ARG A 113 -11.93 -2.64 3.92
CA ARG A 113 -12.63 -1.88 2.87
C ARG A 113 -12.50 -0.38 2.99
N ASP A 114 -12.61 0.19 4.19
CA ASP A 114 -12.47 1.63 4.38
C ASP A 114 -11.06 2.12 4.06
N LEU A 115 -10.03 1.36 4.47
CA LEU A 115 -8.65 1.67 4.09
C LEU A 115 -8.50 1.59 2.56
N THR A 116 -9.01 0.55 1.93
CA THR A 116 -8.90 0.36 0.47
C THR A 116 -9.63 1.46 -0.30
N ARG A 117 -10.81 1.90 0.15
CA ARG A 117 -11.54 3.05 -0.42
C ARG A 117 -10.75 4.35 -0.29
N ALA A 118 -10.19 4.59 0.90
CA ALA A 118 -9.36 5.74 1.16
C ALA A 118 -8.12 5.74 0.24
N LEU A 119 -7.47 4.60 0.06
CA LEU A 119 -6.34 4.44 -0.86
C LEU A 119 -6.73 4.72 -2.32
N CYS A 120 -7.87 4.19 -2.78
CA CYS A 120 -8.36 4.43 -4.15
C CYS A 120 -8.55 5.92 -4.43
N TRP A 121 -9.22 6.63 -3.51
CA TRP A 121 -9.38 8.08 -3.61
C TRP A 121 -8.03 8.80 -3.54
N PHE A 122 -7.20 8.45 -2.56
CA PHE A 122 -5.95 9.18 -2.32
C PHE A 122 -4.99 9.06 -3.52
N LEU A 123 -4.86 7.87 -4.10
CA LEU A 123 -4.03 7.61 -5.29
C LEU A 123 -4.63 8.16 -6.59
N SER A 124 -5.86 8.69 -6.57
CA SER A 124 -6.41 9.43 -7.70
C SER A 124 -5.98 10.90 -7.73
N LEU A 125 -5.28 11.38 -6.69
CA LEU A 125 -4.82 12.75 -6.59
C LEU A 125 -3.44 12.93 -7.26
N GLU A 126 -3.14 14.15 -7.69
CA GLU A 126 -1.88 14.51 -8.36
C GLU A 126 -0.74 14.73 -7.35
N PRO A 127 0.29 13.85 -7.27
CA PRO A 127 1.28 13.90 -6.19
C PRO A 127 2.16 15.15 -6.22
N HIS A 128 2.47 15.69 -7.41
CA HIS A 128 3.31 16.89 -7.53
C HIS A 128 2.67 18.16 -6.96
N GLN A 129 1.34 18.18 -6.86
CA GLN A 129 0.58 19.33 -6.38
C GLN A 129 -0.14 19.06 -5.05
N THR A 130 0.02 17.85 -4.50
CA THR A 130 -0.82 17.37 -3.41
C THR A 130 0.02 16.74 -2.31
N ALA A 131 0.16 17.48 -1.21
CA ALA A 131 0.54 16.94 0.09
C ALA A 131 -0.52 17.41 1.08
N LEU A 132 -1.33 16.51 1.64
CA LEU A 132 -2.53 16.89 2.40
C LEU A 132 -2.33 16.75 3.90
N ASN A 133 -2.88 17.67 4.68
CA ASN A 133 -3.25 17.42 6.07
C ASN A 133 -4.72 16.96 6.17
N TRP A 134 -5.22 16.74 7.39
CA TRP A 134 -6.60 16.30 7.62
C TRP A 134 -7.65 17.28 7.05
N GLU A 135 -7.51 18.59 7.29
CA GLU A 135 -8.50 19.60 6.86
C GLU A 135 -8.63 19.63 5.33
N GLU A 136 -7.50 19.60 4.62
CA GLU A 136 -7.48 19.57 3.17
C GLU A 136 -8.02 18.24 2.61
N ALA A 137 -7.68 17.12 3.25
CA ALA A 137 -8.22 15.81 2.91
C ALA A 137 -9.75 15.77 3.08
N GLN A 138 -10.26 16.36 4.16
CA GLN A 138 -11.70 16.45 4.42
C GLN A 138 -12.43 17.23 3.33
N ALA A 139 -11.85 18.34 2.86
CA ALA A 139 -12.44 19.14 1.79
C ALA A 139 -12.41 18.40 0.44
N ARG A 140 -11.31 17.71 0.12
CA ARG A 140 -11.11 17.06 -1.20
C ARG A 140 -11.79 15.71 -1.38
N GLN A 141 -12.14 15.00 -0.31
CA GLN A 141 -12.86 13.72 -0.43
C GLN A 141 -14.36 13.88 -0.72
N LYS A 142 -14.90 15.11 -0.60
CA LYS A 142 -16.30 15.37 -0.82
C LYS A 142 -16.67 15.01 -2.26
N ASP A 143 -17.64 14.10 -2.41
CA ASP A 143 -18.11 13.59 -3.70
C ASP A 143 -17.03 12.92 -4.58
N ALA A 144 -15.88 12.59 -4.00
CA ALA A 144 -14.75 12.01 -4.75
C ALA A 144 -14.92 10.51 -5.04
N LEU A 145 -15.77 9.82 -4.26
CA LEU A 145 -16.17 8.44 -4.47
C LEU A 145 -17.67 8.39 -4.73
N LYS A 146 -18.14 7.28 -5.32
CA LYS A 146 -19.58 7.13 -5.59
C LYS A 146 -20.42 7.19 -4.30
N PRO A 147 -21.65 7.74 -4.34
CA PRO A 147 -22.43 8.03 -3.13
C PRO A 147 -22.65 6.85 -2.18
N GLN A 148 -22.76 5.63 -2.72
CA GLN A 148 -23.01 4.41 -1.97
C GLN A 148 -21.82 4.01 -1.06
N VAL A 149 -20.60 4.45 -1.38
CA VAL A 149 -19.38 4.07 -0.67
C VAL A 149 -19.19 4.89 0.61
N ARG A 150 -19.71 6.13 0.63
CA ARG A 150 -19.46 7.17 1.63
C ARG A 150 -17.96 7.52 1.78
N PRO A 151 -17.62 8.69 2.34
CA PRO A 151 -16.23 9.01 2.63
C PRO A 151 -15.64 8.04 3.66
N ALA A 152 -14.46 7.48 3.36
CA ALA A 152 -13.81 6.51 4.24
C ALA A 152 -13.13 7.17 5.45
N ILE A 153 -12.62 8.40 5.28
CA ILE A 153 -11.90 9.14 6.32
C ILE A 153 -12.77 10.28 6.84
N ILE A 154 -13.55 10.05 7.90
CA ILE A 154 -14.55 11.04 8.37
C ILE A 154 -14.08 11.95 9.50
N ASN A 155 -12.91 11.69 10.08
CA ASN A 155 -12.34 12.47 11.18
C ASN A 155 -10.80 12.36 11.19
N ASP A 156 -10.18 13.23 12.00
CA ASP A 156 -8.72 13.29 12.17
C ASP A 156 -8.11 11.98 12.71
N PHE A 157 -8.85 11.27 13.57
CA PHE A 157 -8.41 9.96 14.06
C PHE A 157 -8.23 8.97 12.91
N ARG A 158 -9.22 8.85 12.01
CA ARG A 158 -9.12 7.99 10.81
C ARG A 158 -8.03 8.45 9.86
N TRP A 159 -7.81 9.77 9.73
CA TRP A 159 -6.73 10.32 8.91
C TRP A 159 -5.36 9.90 9.44
N THR A 160 -5.16 10.03 10.75
CA THR A 160 -3.92 9.58 11.40
C THR A 160 -3.68 8.08 11.18
N ARG A 161 -4.72 7.24 11.32
CA ARG A 161 -4.61 5.79 11.03
C ARG A 161 -4.32 5.54 9.55
N PHE A 162 -4.99 6.25 8.65
CA PHE A 162 -4.76 6.17 7.22
C PHE A 162 -3.31 6.52 6.87
N ALA A 163 -2.73 7.56 7.44
CA ALA A 163 -1.34 7.94 7.21
C ALA A 163 -0.37 6.82 7.61
N TYR A 164 -0.55 6.20 8.79
CA TYR A 164 0.25 5.04 9.20
C TYR A 164 0.12 3.85 8.25
N TRP A 165 -1.12 3.50 7.88
CA TRP A 165 -1.38 2.37 7.00
C TRP A 165 -0.87 2.62 5.59
N SER A 166 -1.29 3.70 4.93
CA SER A 166 -0.89 4.02 3.55
C SER A 166 0.64 4.11 3.39
N THR A 167 1.34 4.71 4.36
CA THR A 167 2.81 4.76 4.37
C THR A 167 3.41 3.36 4.50
N ALA A 168 2.95 2.57 5.47
CA ALA A 168 3.45 1.21 5.66
C ALA A 168 3.16 0.31 4.46
N LEU A 169 2.07 0.53 3.72
CA LEU A 169 1.77 -0.23 2.51
C LEU A 169 2.57 0.25 1.28
N GLY A 170 3.36 1.33 1.41
CA GLY A 170 4.12 1.93 0.30
C GLY A 170 3.26 2.68 -0.72
N LEU A 171 2.09 3.15 -0.29
CA LEU A 171 1.08 3.84 -1.10
C LEU A 171 0.87 5.31 -0.68
N ALA A 172 1.74 5.80 0.20
CA ALA A 172 1.87 7.21 0.52
C ALA A 172 3.29 7.52 0.99
N ALA A 173 3.71 8.77 0.82
CA ALA A 173 4.93 9.31 1.39
C ALA A 173 4.60 10.40 2.42
N PRO A 174 4.96 10.23 3.70
CA PRO A 174 4.82 11.27 4.70
C PRO A 174 5.87 12.37 4.47
N SER A 175 5.51 13.61 4.78
CA SER A 175 6.47 14.71 4.85
C SER A 175 7.44 14.51 6.01
N LEU A 176 8.72 14.84 5.83
CA LEU A 176 9.72 14.78 6.91
C LEU A 176 9.55 15.88 7.95
N TRP A 177 8.87 16.98 7.60
CA TRP A 177 8.81 18.21 8.43
C TRP A 177 7.40 18.64 8.80
N THR A 178 6.38 18.02 8.20
CA THR A 178 4.97 18.37 8.41
C THR A 178 4.14 17.11 8.60
N ASP A 179 2.90 17.27 9.07
CA ASP A 179 1.90 16.20 9.17
C ASP A 179 1.26 15.85 7.81
N ARG A 180 1.83 16.36 6.71
CA ARG A 180 1.29 16.18 5.37
C ARG A 180 1.64 14.85 4.76
N LEU A 181 0.73 14.34 3.94
CA LEU A 181 0.82 13.07 3.26
C LEU A 181 0.69 13.24 1.74
N THR A 182 1.60 12.63 0.98
CA THR A 182 1.64 12.67 -0.49
C THR A 182 1.17 11.33 -1.07
N PRO A 183 0.34 11.29 -2.13
CA PRO A 183 -0.11 10.07 -2.80
C PRO A 183 0.99 9.44 -3.66
N ASP A 184 2.03 8.95 -2.99
CA ASP A 184 3.20 8.36 -3.62
C ASP A 184 3.16 6.83 -3.50
N CYS A 185 3.05 6.15 -4.64
CA CYS A 185 3.06 4.68 -4.74
C CYS A 185 4.40 4.09 -5.20
N THR A 186 5.47 4.88 -5.24
CA THR A 186 6.79 4.49 -5.76
C THR A 186 7.32 3.23 -5.09
N LEU A 187 7.23 3.14 -3.75
CA LEU A 187 7.72 1.97 -3.01
C LEU A 187 6.93 0.71 -3.40
N ALA A 188 5.60 0.78 -3.43
CA ALA A 188 4.77 -0.36 -3.81
C ALA A 188 5.00 -0.80 -5.26
N VAL A 189 5.09 0.14 -6.19
CA VAL A 189 5.39 -0.13 -7.61
C VAL A 189 6.74 -0.81 -7.75
N LYS A 190 7.79 -0.26 -7.12
CA LYS A 190 9.15 -0.83 -7.14
C LYS A 190 9.18 -2.27 -6.62
N GLN A 191 8.48 -2.56 -5.52
CA GLN A 191 8.38 -3.90 -4.95
C GLN A 191 7.66 -4.86 -5.91
N VAL A 192 6.52 -4.47 -6.48
CA VAL A 192 5.77 -5.31 -7.42
C VAL A 192 6.58 -5.62 -8.68
N LEU A 193 7.30 -4.63 -9.22
CA LEU A 193 8.17 -4.82 -10.38
C LEU A 193 9.25 -5.88 -10.10
N ARG A 194 9.93 -5.78 -8.95
CA ARG A 194 10.97 -6.75 -8.54
C ARG A 194 10.45 -8.14 -8.26
N ARG A 195 9.24 -8.25 -7.74
CA ARG A 195 8.60 -9.53 -7.50
C ARG A 195 8.21 -10.23 -8.80
N CYS A 196 7.79 -9.47 -9.80
CA CYS A 196 7.21 -10.01 -11.03
C CYS A 196 8.23 -10.21 -12.17
N TRP A 197 9.36 -9.49 -12.15
CA TRP A 197 10.35 -9.50 -13.24
C TRP A 197 11.79 -9.42 -12.71
N SER A 198 12.74 -9.85 -13.53
CA SER A 198 14.16 -9.80 -13.22
C SER A 198 14.81 -8.51 -13.75
N PRO A 199 15.90 -8.03 -13.13
CA PRO A 199 16.73 -6.99 -13.72
C PRO A 199 17.18 -7.35 -15.15
N GLY A 200 17.17 -6.37 -16.04
CA GLY A 200 17.48 -6.52 -17.47
C GLY A 200 16.28 -6.86 -18.35
N ASP A 201 15.16 -7.33 -17.78
CA ASP A 201 13.92 -7.59 -18.53
C ASP A 201 13.41 -6.29 -19.17
N ALA A 202 13.11 -6.35 -20.47
CA ALA A 202 12.42 -5.30 -21.21
C ALA A 202 10.93 -5.66 -21.30
N LEU A 203 10.09 -4.83 -20.69
CA LEU A 203 8.66 -5.08 -20.53
C LEU A 203 7.87 -4.18 -21.47
N GLY A 204 6.85 -4.71 -22.15
CA GLY A 204 5.87 -3.86 -22.84
C GLY A 204 5.17 -2.96 -21.82
N ALA A 205 5.20 -1.64 -22.04
CA ALA A 205 4.76 -0.68 -21.03
C ALA A 205 3.28 -0.83 -20.65
N VAL A 206 2.42 -1.17 -21.61
CA VAL A 206 0.98 -1.44 -21.39
C VAL A 206 0.76 -2.77 -20.64
N ASP A 207 1.51 -3.82 -20.97
CA ASP A 207 1.41 -5.10 -20.25
C ASP A 207 1.87 -4.96 -18.79
N MET A 208 2.91 -4.16 -18.56
CA MET A 208 3.36 -3.79 -17.22
C MET A 208 2.28 -3.01 -16.47
N LEU A 209 1.63 -2.03 -17.10
CA LEU A 209 0.52 -1.28 -16.51
C LEU A 209 -0.61 -2.21 -16.06
N HIS A 210 -1.06 -3.12 -16.93
CA HIS A 210 -2.10 -4.09 -16.59
C HIS A 210 -1.69 -4.97 -15.42
N ARG A 211 -0.44 -5.42 -15.38
CA ARG A 211 0.05 -6.21 -14.26
C ARG A 211 0.10 -5.41 -12.96
N LEU A 212 0.59 -4.17 -12.99
CA LEU A 212 0.62 -3.29 -11.82
C LEU A 212 -0.80 -3.04 -11.28
N ARG A 213 -1.79 -2.77 -12.14
CA ARG A 213 -3.18 -2.59 -11.72
C ARG A 213 -3.81 -3.84 -11.13
N ARG A 214 -3.37 -5.03 -11.54
CA ARG A 214 -3.83 -6.29 -10.95
C ARG A 214 -3.24 -6.53 -9.56
N GLU A 215 -1.96 -6.21 -9.38
CA GLU A 215 -1.26 -6.39 -8.10
C GLU A 215 -1.57 -5.25 -7.10
N LEU A 216 -1.84 -4.05 -7.61
CA LEU A 216 -2.21 -2.84 -6.87
C LEU A 216 -3.58 -2.33 -7.34
N PRO A 217 -4.68 -3.04 -7.03
CA PRO A 217 -6.03 -2.74 -7.54
C PRO A 217 -6.60 -1.39 -7.08
N VAL A 218 -5.92 -0.72 -6.15
CA VAL A 218 -6.25 0.64 -5.68
C VAL A 218 -5.77 1.74 -6.62
N LEU A 219 -4.83 1.45 -7.55
CA LEU A 219 -4.38 2.43 -8.53
C LEU A 219 -5.53 2.82 -9.48
N PRO A 220 -5.56 4.06 -10.01
CA PRO A 220 -6.53 4.46 -11.03
C PRO A 220 -6.55 3.48 -12.21
N GLY A 221 -7.75 3.00 -12.57
CA GLY A 221 -7.99 1.94 -13.56
C GLY A 221 -7.86 0.51 -13.02
N GLY A 222 -7.43 0.32 -11.78
CA GLY A 222 -7.48 -0.96 -11.07
C GLY A 222 -8.91 -1.32 -10.61
N GLU A 223 -9.14 -2.61 -10.36
CA GLU A 223 -10.48 -3.16 -10.07
C GLU A 223 -11.17 -2.45 -8.89
N TYR A 224 -10.45 -2.22 -7.79
CA TYR A 224 -11.03 -1.57 -6.61
C TYR A 224 -11.29 -0.09 -6.84
N SER A 225 -10.37 0.58 -7.52
CA SER A 225 -10.49 1.99 -7.89
C SER A 225 -11.74 2.24 -8.74
N VAL A 226 -11.92 1.42 -9.79
CA VAL A 226 -13.12 1.46 -10.65
C VAL A 226 -14.38 1.13 -9.85
N ALA A 227 -14.33 0.10 -8.99
CA ALA A 227 -15.49 -0.31 -8.19
C ALA A 227 -16.00 0.78 -7.24
N VAL A 228 -15.13 1.65 -6.72
CA VAL A 228 -15.51 2.78 -5.85
C VAL A 228 -15.83 4.07 -6.61
N GLY A 229 -15.73 4.05 -7.94
CA GLY A 229 -16.11 5.16 -8.81
C GLY A 229 -14.99 6.17 -9.11
N VAL A 230 -13.72 5.82 -8.86
CA VAL A 230 -12.59 6.64 -9.32
C VAL A 230 -12.50 6.54 -10.84
N PRO A 231 -12.42 7.66 -11.58
CA PRO A 231 -12.27 7.64 -13.03
C PRO A 231 -11.02 6.85 -13.47
N SER A 232 -11.20 5.94 -14.43
CA SER A 232 -10.06 5.27 -15.07
C SER A 232 -9.38 6.24 -16.03
N PRO A 233 -8.03 6.35 -16.02
CA PRO A 233 -7.32 7.16 -17.01
C PRO A 233 -7.29 6.51 -18.40
N GLY A 234 -7.74 5.26 -18.54
CA GLY A 234 -7.68 4.47 -19.78
C GLY A 234 -6.77 3.25 -19.67
N GLU A 235 -6.82 2.37 -20.67
CA GLU A 235 -6.01 1.13 -20.74
C GLU A 235 -4.53 1.41 -21.05
N ASP A 236 -4.24 2.56 -21.67
CA ASP A 236 -2.93 2.97 -22.16
C ASP A 236 -2.39 4.22 -21.46
N ALA A 237 -2.97 4.61 -20.31
CA ALA A 237 -2.51 5.73 -19.51
C ALA A 237 -2.27 5.32 -18.06
N ALA A 238 -1.12 5.71 -17.50
CA ALA A 238 -0.73 5.34 -16.13
C ALA A 238 -1.59 6.05 -15.07
N GLY A 239 -2.04 7.28 -15.34
CA GLY A 239 -2.63 8.18 -14.34
C GLY A 239 -1.56 8.83 -13.45
N ALA A 240 -1.96 9.85 -12.68
CA ALA A 240 -1.07 10.73 -11.95
C ALA A 240 -0.09 10.02 -11.00
N ALA A 241 -0.61 9.29 -10.01
CA ALA A 241 0.21 8.66 -8.97
C ALA A 241 1.17 7.60 -9.51
N LEU A 242 0.75 6.82 -10.51
CA LEU A 242 1.63 5.84 -11.15
C LEU A 242 2.66 6.51 -12.06
N SER A 243 2.28 7.58 -12.77
CA SER A 243 3.24 8.34 -13.58
C SER A 243 4.34 8.94 -12.72
N PHE A 244 3.98 9.52 -11.56
CA PHE A 244 4.94 9.98 -10.56
C PHE A 244 5.91 8.87 -10.14
N ALA A 245 5.39 7.68 -9.83
CA ALA A 245 6.22 6.53 -9.43
C ALA A 245 7.18 6.06 -10.54
N LEU A 246 6.74 6.07 -11.80
CA LEU A 246 7.57 5.68 -12.94
C LEU A 246 8.66 6.74 -13.24
N LEU A 247 8.31 8.02 -13.25
CA LEU A 247 9.29 9.10 -13.45
C LEU A 247 10.32 9.14 -12.32
N ARG A 248 9.87 8.97 -11.08
CA ARG A 248 10.77 8.83 -9.93
C ARG A 248 11.66 7.60 -10.06
N GLY A 249 11.14 6.51 -10.61
CA GLY A 249 11.91 5.29 -10.83
C GLY A 249 13.00 5.39 -11.87
N GLU A 250 12.73 6.13 -12.94
CA GLU A 250 13.72 6.47 -13.94
C GLU A 250 14.78 7.41 -13.35
N HIS A 251 14.36 8.46 -12.63
CA HIS A 251 15.28 9.39 -11.97
C HIS A 251 16.16 8.71 -10.91
N GLU A 252 15.62 7.79 -10.12
CA GLU A 252 16.36 6.99 -9.14
C GLU A 252 17.16 5.84 -9.78
N GLY A 253 17.02 5.61 -11.09
CA GLY A 253 17.81 4.66 -11.87
C GLY A 253 17.48 3.19 -11.66
N TRP A 254 16.31 2.85 -11.13
CA TRP A 254 15.88 1.44 -10.98
C TRP A 254 14.99 0.94 -12.13
N ILE A 255 14.53 1.84 -13.01
CA ILE A 255 13.99 1.52 -14.34
C ILE A 255 14.56 2.48 -15.40
N THR A 256 14.35 2.16 -16.67
CA THR A 256 14.54 3.06 -17.81
C THR A 256 13.28 3.04 -18.66
N LEU A 257 12.78 4.22 -19.05
CA LEU A 257 11.64 4.35 -19.95
C LEU A 257 12.17 4.43 -21.38
N GLU A 258 11.81 3.46 -22.21
CA GLU A 258 12.28 3.36 -23.59
C GLU A 258 11.17 3.74 -24.57
N ARG A 259 11.58 4.29 -25.73
CA ARG A 259 10.69 4.76 -26.79
C ARG A 259 11.14 4.19 -28.14
N ASP A 260 10.46 3.14 -28.59
CA ASP A 260 10.73 2.45 -29.85
C ASP A 260 9.77 2.92 -30.94
N ALA A 261 10.31 3.53 -32.02
CA ALA A 261 9.49 4.12 -33.09
C ALA A 261 8.49 3.13 -33.74
N ASP A 262 8.79 1.83 -33.72
CA ASP A 262 7.97 0.77 -34.33
C ASP A 262 7.00 0.10 -33.34
N ALA A 263 6.87 0.63 -32.11
CA ALA A 263 5.99 0.07 -31.10
C ALA A 263 4.50 0.20 -31.48
N ARG A 264 3.75 -0.91 -31.27
CA ARG A 264 2.31 -0.97 -31.54
C ARG A 264 1.46 -0.32 -30.45
N HIS A 265 1.98 -0.27 -29.23
CA HIS A 265 1.29 0.24 -28.06
C HIS A 265 2.21 1.18 -27.30
N TRP A 266 1.62 2.27 -26.81
CA TRP A 266 2.31 3.33 -26.10
C TRP A 266 1.59 3.56 -24.77
N LEU A 267 2.35 3.64 -23.70
CA LEU A 267 1.90 4.07 -22.40
C LEU A 267 2.06 5.59 -22.30
N SER A 268 0.96 6.28 -22.01
CA SER A 268 0.93 7.70 -21.67
C SER A 268 1.28 7.90 -20.20
N ILE A 269 2.39 8.58 -19.94
CA ILE A 269 2.89 8.95 -18.61
C ILE A 269 2.68 10.46 -18.42
N HIS A 270 1.97 10.83 -17.36
CA HIS A 270 1.75 12.22 -16.98
C HIS A 270 3.02 12.81 -16.35
N ASP A 271 3.56 13.85 -16.98
CA ASP A 271 4.68 14.62 -16.47
C ASP A 271 4.23 16.08 -16.29
N PRO A 272 4.19 16.62 -15.06
CA PRO A 272 3.74 17.99 -14.82
C PRO A 272 4.68 19.05 -15.39
N GLU A 273 5.93 18.70 -15.70
CA GLU A 273 6.91 19.63 -16.29
C GLU A 273 6.78 19.70 -17.82
N SER A 274 6.02 18.78 -18.42
CA SER A 274 5.80 18.70 -19.87
C SER A 274 4.39 19.14 -20.27
N VAL A 275 4.29 19.82 -21.41
CA VAL A 275 3.00 20.20 -22.03
C VAL A 275 2.27 18.98 -22.60
N HIS A 276 3.02 17.93 -22.95
CA HIS A 276 2.49 16.70 -23.53
C HIS A 276 2.89 15.49 -22.69
N PRO A 277 1.97 14.52 -22.49
CA PRO A 277 2.32 13.27 -21.81
C PRO A 277 3.49 12.57 -22.49
N LEU A 278 4.41 12.05 -21.68
CA LEU A 278 5.52 11.24 -22.17
C LEU A 278 4.97 9.91 -22.71
N GLN A 279 5.48 9.47 -23.85
CA GLN A 279 5.08 8.22 -24.49
C GLN A 279 6.18 7.19 -24.30
N CYS A 280 5.83 6.05 -23.71
CA CYS A 280 6.77 4.96 -23.41
C CYS A 280 6.26 3.66 -24.05
N SER A 281 7.11 2.96 -24.80
CA SER A 281 6.77 1.67 -25.41
C SER A 281 7.19 0.49 -24.56
N SER A 282 8.36 0.61 -23.92
CA SER A 282 8.96 -0.44 -23.10
C SER A 282 9.61 0.14 -21.86
N ILE A 283 9.65 -0.67 -20.80
CA ILE A 283 10.27 -0.32 -19.52
C ILE A 283 11.28 -1.40 -19.19
N ARG A 284 12.53 -1.00 -18.96
CA ARG A 284 13.61 -1.91 -18.58
C ARG A 284 13.86 -1.82 -17.09
N LEU A 285 13.92 -2.95 -16.39
CA LEU A 285 14.35 -2.99 -14.99
C LEU A 285 15.87 -2.93 -14.90
N MET A 286 16.39 -2.11 -14.00
CA MET A 286 17.83 -1.97 -13.78
C MET A 286 18.27 -2.78 -12.56
N GLU A 287 19.53 -3.24 -12.55
CA GLU A 287 20.15 -3.76 -11.33
C GLU A 287 20.29 -2.64 -10.30
N GLU A 288 20.03 -2.92 -9.03
CA GLU A 288 20.34 -1.94 -7.99
C GLU A 288 21.85 -1.73 -7.91
N ILE A 289 22.27 -0.50 -8.16
CA ILE A 289 23.56 -0.02 -7.72
C ILE A 289 23.48 -0.01 -6.18
N ARG A 290 24.01 -1.05 -5.53
CA ARG A 290 24.21 -1.05 -4.07
C ARG A 290 25.20 0.08 -3.74
N GLY A 291 24.66 1.22 -3.31
CA GLY A 291 25.41 2.28 -2.63
C GLY A 291 25.69 1.91 -1.18
#